data_AF-A0A9W7ISF8-F1
#
_entry.id   AF-A0A9W7ISF8-F1
#
_cell.length_a   1.000
_cell.length_b   1.000
_cell.length_c   1.000
_cell.angle_alpha   90.00
_cell.angle_beta   90.00
_cell.angle_gamma   90.00
#
_symmetry.space_group_name_H-M   'P 1'
#
loop_
_entity.id
_entity.type
_entity.pdbx_description
1 polymer ?
#
loop_
_entity_poly.entity_id
_entity_poly.type
_entity_poly.pdbx_seq_one_letter_code
_entity_poly.pdbx_strand_id
1 'polypeptide(L)'
;MTPFRALYGRDPPTLLSYMEGGSLNPQVDSSLQNRDEILRDLQQNLAQAQLRMKNHVDKRRREVELHIGDWAFIRLQPYRQLSLRLAKQTKLSPRFFGPYKVTQRIGLVAYRLDLPATARIHPVFHVSQLKLCRGQPLHQFTPLPLFADSSTLEDKVELLGGGSVADME
;
A
#
# COMPACT_ATOMS: atom_id res chain seq x y z
N MET A 1 2.96 25.16 10.35
CA MET A 1 4.41 24.88 10.50
C MET A 1 4.95 24.42 9.16
N THR A 2 6.00 25.03 8.62
CA THR A 2 6.61 24.59 7.34
C THR A 2 7.53 23.39 7.57
N PRO A 3 7.71 22.48 6.58
CA PRO A 3 8.66 21.37 6.71
C PRO A 3 10.09 21.83 7.04
N PHE A 4 10.50 22.98 6.50
CA PHE A 4 11.80 23.58 6.81
C PHE A 4 11.95 23.90 8.29
N ARG A 5 10.96 24.57 8.89
CA ARG A 5 10.98 24.89 10.33
C ARG A 5 10.93 23.64 11.20
N ALA A 6 10.19 22.61 10.78
CA ALA A 6 10.15 21.33 11.49
C ALA A 6 11.52 20.64 11.52
N LEU A 7 12.30 20.76 10.44
CA LEU A 7 13.63 20.14 10.34
C LEU A 7 14.73 20.97 11.02
N TYR A 8 14.69 22.30 10.86
CA TYR A 8 15.80 23.17 11.25
C TYR A 8 15.53 24.07 12.46
N GLY A 9 14.32 24.04 13.02
CA GLY A 9 13.95 24.86 14.18
C GLY A 9 13.89 26.38 13.94
N ARG A 10 14.15 26.83 12.71
CA ARG A 10 14.11 28.23 12.28
C ARG A 10 13.27 28.39 11.02
N ASP A 11 12.73 29.59 10.81
CA ASP A 11 12.02 29.89 9.57
C ASP A 11 12.99 29.93 8.37
N PRO A 12 12.53 29.53 7.16
CA PRO A 12 13.36 29.58 5.97
C PRO A 12 13.79 31.03 5.66
N PRO A 13 15.02 31.25 5.15
CA PRO A 13 15.45 32.58 4.73
C PRO A 13 14.44 33.18 3.75
N THR A 14 13.93 34.37 4.07
CA THR A 14 12.97 35.06 3.21
C THR A 14 13.68 35.55 1.96
N LEU A 15 13.12 35.24 0.79
CA LEU A 15 13.54 35.89 -0.44
C LEU A 15 13.00 37.32 -0.42
N LEU A 16 13.89 38.31 -0.49
CA LEU A 16 13.48 39.71 -0.60
C LEU A 16 12.76 39.87 -1.94
N SER A 17 11.50 40.30 -1.88
CA SER A 17 10.78 40.72 -3.09
C SER A 17 11.42 42.00 -3.60
N TYR A 18 11.47 42.13 -4.91
CA TYR A 18 11.91 43.35 -5.57
C TYR A 18 11.07 44.56 -5.11
N MET A 19 11.75 45.61 -4.67
CA MET A 19 11.15 46.93 -4.43
C MET A 19 11.62 47.87 -5.53
N GLU A 20 10.69 48.57 -6.16
CA GLU A 20 10.97 49.50 -7.26
C GLU A 20 11.96 50.59 -6.81
N GLY A 21 13.11 50.68 -7.50
CA GLY A 21 14.20 51.61 -7.13
C GLY A 21 15.09 51.15 -5.96
N GLY A 22 14.99 49.90 -5.49
CA GLY A 22 15.80 49.37 -4.40
C GLY A 22 17.29 49.13 -4.73
N SER A 23 17.65 49.13 -6.02
CA SER A 23 19.02 48.98 -6.50
C SER A 23 19.43 50.17 -7.36
N LEU A 24 20.61 50.74 -7.09
CA LEU A 24 21.21 51.78 -7.94
C LEU A 24 21.73 51.23 -9.27
N ASN A 25 21.89 49.90 -9.38
CA ASN A 25 22.35 49.25 -10.60
C ASN A 25 21.15 48.73 -11.42
N PRO A 26 20.93 49.22 -12.65
CA PRO A 26 19.78 48.84 -13.49
C PRO A 26 19.79 47.36 -13.91
N GLN A 27 20.97 46.73 -13.98
CA GLN A 27 21.07 45.31 -14.32
C GLN A 27 20.62 44.42 -13.15
N VAL A 28 20.88 44.83 -11.92
CA VAL A 28 20.40 44.12 -10.72
C VAL A 28 18.89 44.31 -10.58
N ASP A 29 18.40 45.52 -10.87
CA ASP A 29 17.00 45.91 -10.83
C ASP A 29 16.14 45.03 -11.75
N SER A 30 16.52 44.97 -13.04
CA SER A 30 15.88 44.10 -14.04
C SER A 30 15.99 42.61 -13.71
N SER A 31 17.12 42.15 -13.15
CA SER A 31 17.29 40.75 -12.74
C SER A 31 16.36 40.37 -11.58
N LEU A 32 16.16 41.26 -10.61
CA LEU A 32 15.25 41.03 -9.49
C LEU A 32 13.78 41.05 -9.93
N GLN A 33 13.40 41.94 -10.85
CA GLN A 33 12.06 41.96 -11.45
C GLN A 33 11.74 40.64 -12.17
N ASN A 34 12.63 40.20 -13.08
CA ASN A 34 12.46 38.96 -13.83
C ASN A 34 12.40 37.73 -12.89
N ARG A 35 13.23 37.71 -11.84
CA ARG A 35 13.17 36.66 -10.82
C ARG A 35 11.79 36.60 -10.16
N ASP A 36 11.23 37.73 -9.75
CA ASP A 36 9.94 37.78 -9.07
C ASP A 36 8.80 37.36 -10.01
N GLU A 37 8.87 37.70 -11.29
CA GLU A 37 7.95 37.21 -12.33
C GLU A 37 8.01 35.69 -12.46
N ILE A 38 9.21 35.11 -12.62
CA ILE A 38 9.41 33.66 -12.71
C ILE A 38 8.89 32.96 -11.44
N LEU A 39 9.14 33.53 -10.25
CA LEU A 39 8.69 32.95 -8.99
C LEU A 39 7.15 32.94 -8.88
N ARG A 40 6.48 34.01 -9.34
CA ARG A 40 5.01 34.05 -9.40
C ARG A 40 4.47 32.97 -10.33
N ASP A 41 5.04 32.85 -11.53
CA ASP A 41 4.63 31.84 -12.50
C ASP A 41 4.84 30.42 -11.96
N LEU A 42 5.96 30.17 -11.30
CA LEU A 42 6.26 28.88 -10.68
C LEU A 42 5.24 28.54 -9.59
N GLN A 43 4.92 29.49 -8.70
CA GLN A 43 3.92 29.30 -7.66
C GLN A 43 2.54 28.98 -8.24
N GLN A 44 2.12 29.71 -9.27
CA GLN A 44 0.86 29.46 -9.96
C GLN A 44 0.83 28.08 -10.62
N ASN A 45 1.87 27.72 -11.35
CA ASN A 45 1.98 26.42 -12.02
C ASN A 45 1.99 25.27 -11.01
N LEU A 46 2.67 25.43 -9.87
CA LEU A 46 2.70 24.45 -8.79
C LEU A 46 1.31 24.28 -8.17
N ALA A 47 0.59 25.37 -7.90
CA ALA A 47 -0.79 25.32 -7.39
C ALA A 47 -1.73 24.62 -8.38
N GLN A 48 -1.62 24.93 -9.68
CA GLN A 48 -2.39 24.27 -10.72
C GLN A 48 -2.07 22.77 -10.82
N ALA A 49 -0.80 22.39 -10.75
CA ALA A 49 -0.38 20.98 -10.77
C ALA A 49 -0.97 20.22 -9.57
N GLN A 50 -0.92 20.79 -8.37
CA GLN A 50 -1.53 20.21 -7.17
C GLN A 50 -3.05 20.04 -7.33
N LEU A 51 -3.73 21.03 -7.89
CA LEU A 51 -5.17 20.95 -8.15
C LEU A 51 -5.50 19.83 -9.16
N ARG A 52 -4.74 19.72 -10.25
CA ARG A 52 -4.91 18.66 -11.26
C ARG A 52 -4.71 17.27 -10.63
N MET A 53 -3.67 17.11 -9.79
CA MET A 53 -3.41 15.86 -9.06
C MET A 53 -4.57 15.50 -8.13
N LYS A 54 -5.07 16.48 -7.34
CA LYS A 54 -6.21 16.29 -6.45
C LYS A 54 -7.45 15.84 -7.23
N ASN A 55 -7.82 16.57 -8.28
CA ASN A 55 -9.00 16.26 -9.09
C ASN A 55 -8.91 14.86 -9.73
N HIS A 56 -7.71 14.47 -10.20
CA HIS A 56 -7.51 13.14 -10.77
C HIS A 56 -7.67 12.02 -9.74
N VAL A 57 -7.13 12.20 -8.53
CA VAL A 57 -7.24 11.23 -7.45
C VAL A 57 -8.68 11.12 -6.95
N ASP A 58 -9.32 12.26 -6.69
CA ASP A 58 -10.69 12.31 -6.14
C ASP A 58 -11.70 11.70 -7.11
N LYS A 59 -11.54 11.87 -8.43
CA LYS A 59 -12.38 11.22 -9.44
C LYS A 59 -12.40 9.69 -9.34
N ARG A 60 -11.31 9.07 -8.85
CA ARG A 60 -11.19 7.60 -8.70
C ARG A 60 -11.54 7.11 -7.30
N ARG A 61 -11.65 8.00 -6.32
CA ARG A 61 -12.07 7.63 -4.96
C ARG A 61 -13.55 7.25 -4.99
N ARG A 62 -13.86 6.13 -4.36
CA ARG A 62 -15.23 5.69 -4.10
C ARG A 62 -15.37 5.55 -2.60
N GLU A 63 -16.43 6.14 -2.07
CA GLU A 63 -16.85 5.90 -0.69
C GLU A 63 -17.41 4.48 -0.64
N VAL A 64 -16.59 3.58 -0.10
CA VAL A 64 -17.00 2.21 0.17
C VAL A 64 -17.21 2.13 1.66
N GLU A 65 -18.46 1.94 2.08
CA GLU A 65 -18.81 1.71 3.47
C GLU A 65 -19.11 0.22 3.66
N LEU A 66 -18.51 -0.36 4.70
CA LEU A 66 -18.75 -1.74 5.11
C LEU A 66 -19.37 -1.70 6.51
N HIS A 67 -20.37 -2.54 6.73
CA HIS A 67 -21.03 -2.67 8.02
C HIS A 67 -20.52 -3.89 8.76
N ILE A 68 -20.70 -3.88 10.09
CA ILE A 68 -20.41 -5.06 10.92
C ILE A 68 -21.35 -6.18 10.46
N GLY A 69 -20.77 -7.35 10.18
CA GLY A 69 -21.51 -8.50 9.65
C GLY A 69 -21.43 -8.67 8.13
N ASP A 70 -20.95 -7.67 7.39
CA ASP A 70 -20.68 -7.81 5.96
C ASP A 70 -19.52 -8.79 5.71
N TRP A 71 -19.54 -9.42 4.54
CA TRP A 71 -18.46 -10.28 4.07
C TRP A 71 -17.59 -9.50 3.09
N ALA A 72 -16.27 -9.51 3.28
CA ALA A 72 -15.35 -8.80 2.42
C ALA A 72 -14.17 -9.69 2.01
N PHE A 73 -13.78 -9.58 0.74
CA PHE A 73 -12.54 -10.16 0.24
C PHE A 73 -11.36 -9.26 0.53
N ILE A 74 -10.23 -9.86 0.90
CA ILE A 74 -8.99 -9.13 1.19
C ILE A 74 -8.07 -9.20 -0.01
N ARG A 75 -7.62 -8.03 -0.46
CA ARG A 75 -6.57 -7.92 -1.47
C ARG A 75 -5.20 -8.01 -0.80
N LEU A 76 -4.51 -9.13 -1.02
CA LEU A 76 -3.15 -9.31 -0.52
C LEU A 76 -2.14 -9.17 -1.67
N GLN A 77 -0.90 -8.86 -1.32
CA GLN A 77 0.21 -8.78 -2.28
C GLN A 77 1.26 -9.83 -1.90
N PRO A 78 1.16 -11.07 -2.45
CA PRO A 78 2.05 -12.17 -2.09
C PRO A 78 3.55 -11.88 -2.31
N TYR A 79 3.90 -10.95 -3.20
CA TYR A 79 5.30 -10.58 -3.43
C TYR A 79 5.93 -9.78 -2.27
N ARG A 80 5.13 -9.00 -1.52
CA ARG A 80 5.60 -8.23 -0.36
C ARG A 80 5.46 -8.99 0.96
N GLN A 81 4.58 -10.00 1.00
CA GLN A 81 4.32 -10.82 2.18
C GLN A 81 4.85 -12.23 1.90
N LEU A 82 6.10 -12.49 2.31
CA LEU A 82 6.74 -13.80 2.16
C LEU A 82 5.89 -14.94 2.73
N SER A 83 5.11 -14.64 3.78
CA SER A 83 4.14 -15.52 4.41
C SER A 83 2.98 -15.97 3.51
N LEU A 84 2.75 -15.32 2.37
CA LEU A 84 1.63 -15.59 1.46
C LEU A 84 2.05 -16.22 0.13
N ARG A 85 3.33 -16.62 -0.01
CA ARG A 85 3.86 -17.25 -1.23
C ARG A 85 3.40 -18.72 -1.33
N LEU A 86 2.12 -18.94 -1.62
CA LEU A 86 1.55 -20.28 -1.79
C LEU A 86 1.82 -20.85 -3.19
N ALA A 87 1.79 -20.00 -4.21
CA ALA A 87 1.87 -20.45 -5.60
C ALA A 87 3.33 -20.41 -6.08
N LYS A 88 3.81 -21.55 -6.60
CA LYS A 88 5.04 -21.66 -7.40
C LYS A 88 5.04 -20.65 -8.58
N GLN A 89 3.84 -20.21 -9.00
CA GLN A 89 3.63 -19.20 -10.04
C GLN A 89 2.88 -17.98 -9.49
N THR A 90 3.57 -16.85 -9.40
CA THR A 90 3.01 -15.58 -8.89
C THR A 90 2.03 -14.91 -9.88
N LYS A 91 2.19 -15.13 -11.19
CA LYS A 91 1.47 -14.42 -12.26
C LYS A 91 -0.01 -14.81 -12.39
N LEU A 92 -0.38 -16.03 -12.00
CA LEU A 92 -1.76 -16.56 -12.07
C LEU A 92 -2.41 -16.77 -10.69
N SER A 93 -1.77 -16.31 -9.62
CA SER A 93 -2.30 -16.46 -8.27
C SER A 93 -3.51 -15.53 -8.02
N PRO A 94 -4.50 -15.96 -7.21
CA PRO A 94 -5.63 -15.10 -6.86
C PRO A 94 -5.15 -13.87 -6.10
N ARG A 95 -5.67 -12.70 -6.50
CA ARG A 95 -5.33 -11.41 -5.88
C ARG A 95 -6.21 -11.07 -4.67
N PHE A 96 -7.39 -11.66 -4.60
CA PHE A 96 -8.35 -11.52 -3.51
C PHE A 96 -8.52 -12.86 -2.83
N PHE A 97 -8.44 -12.87 -1.51
CA PHE A 97 -8.53 -14.06 -0.67
C PHE A 97 -9.78 -13.95 0.18
N GLY A 98 -10.54 -15.05 0.25
CA GLY A 98 -11.58 -15.37 1.23
C GLY A 98 -12.63 -14.29 1.49
N PRO A 99 -13.93 -14.60 1.52
CA PRO A 99 -14.84 -13.71 2.20
C PRO A 99 -14.59 -13.85 3.72
N TYR A 100 -14.10 -12.80 4.35
CA TYR A 100 -13.96 -12.69 5.80
C TYR A 100 -15.02 -11.75 6.36
N LYS A 101 -15.56 -12.08 7.52
CA LYS A 101 -16.61 -11.30 8.15
C LYS A 101 -16.01 -10.04 8.78
N VAL A 102 -16.65 -8.89 8.57
CA VAL A 102 -16.28 -7.65 9.26
C VAL A 102 -16.77 -7.72 10.70
N THR A 103 -15.84 -7.72 11.65
CA THR A 103 -16.14 -7.79 13.09
C THR A 103 -16.31 -6.42 13.71
N GLN A 104 -15.53 -5.43 13.24
CA GLN A 104 -15.52 -4.10 13.83
C GLN A 104 -15.10 -3.04 12.80
N ARG A 105 -15.74 -1.86 12.86
CA ARG A 105 -15.28 -0.63 12.19
C ARG A 105 -14.36 0.12 13.15
N ILE A 106 -13.06 0.18 12.86
CA ILE A 106 -12.06 0.87 13.70
C ILE A 106 -12.03 2.37 13.41
N GLY A 107 -12.30 2.75 12.16
CA GLY A 107 -12.44 4.14 11.75
C GLY A 107 -13.17 4.26 10.41
N LEU A 108 -13.17 5.46 9.84
CA LEU A 108 -13.83 5.71 8.55
C LEU A 108 -13.28 4.82 7.43
N VAL A 109 -11.98 4.49 7.50
CA VAL A 109 -11.25 3.83 6.41
C VAL A 109 -10.63 2.50 6.83
N ALA A 110 -10.76 2.08 8.08
CA ALA A 110 -10.12 0.89 8.62
C ALA A 110 -11.14 -0.06 9.28
N TYR A 111 -11.09 -1.32 8.87
CA TYR A 111 -12.01 -2.37 9.32
C TYR A 111 -11.24 -3.57 9.85
N ARG A 112 -11.77 -4.19 10.91
CA ARG A 112 -11.29 -5.44 11.46
C ARG A 112 -12.06 -6.60 10.86
N LEU A 113 -11.34 -7.62 10.43
CA LEU A 113 -11.91 -8.84 9.86
C LEU A 113 -11.71 -10.02 10.81
N ASP A 114 -12.62 -10.98 10.72
CA ASP A 114 -12.53 -12.28 11.39
C ASP A 114 -11.57 -13.17 10.61
N LEU A 115 -10.29 -13.11 10.96
CA LEU A 115 -9.26 -13.98 10.37
C LEU A 115 -9.06 -15.22 11.24
N PRO A 116 -8.74 -16.37 10.65
CA PRO A 116 -8.36 -17.56 11.42
C PRO A 116 -7.12 -17.26 12.28
N ALA A 117 -7.06 -17.81 13.49
CA ALA A 117 -5.95 -17.59 14.43
C ALA A 117 -4.58 -18.01 13.88
N THR A 118 -4.57 -18.88 12.87
CA THR A 118 -3.38 -19.34 12.15
C THR A 118 -2.82 -18.28 11.18
N ALA A 119 -3.56 -17.20 10.89
CA ALA A 119 -3.10 -16.14 10.01
C ALA A 119 -2.08 -15.23 10.70
N ARG A 120 -0.83 -15.18 10.19
CA ARG A 120 0.24 -14.30 10.69
C ARG A 120 0.15 -12.84 10.17
N ILE A 121 -1.04 -12.39 9.77
CA ILE A 121 -1.28 -11.03 9.28
C ILE A 121 -2.20 -10.29 10.26
N HIS A 122 -1.99 -8.98 10.42
CA HIS A 122 -2.86 -8.18 11.28
C HIS A 122 -4.30 -8.17 10.72
N PRO A 123 -5.33 -8.31 11.58
CA PRO A 123 -6.73 -8.41 11.14
C PRO A 123 -7.35 -7.07 10.71
N VAL A 124 -6.57 -5.97 10.73
CA VAL A 124 -7.04 -4.62 10.44
C VAL A 124 -6.57 -4.20 9.06
N PHE A 125 -7.52 -3.86 8.19
CA PHE A 125 -7.25 -3.50 6.80
C PHE A 125 -7.87 -2.16 6.43
N HIS A 126 -7.18 -1.45 5.55
CA HIS A 126 -7.72 -0.24 4.93
C HIS A 126 -8.78 -0.61 3.89
N VAL A 127 -9.85 0.19 3.77
CA VAL A 127 -11.01 -0.08 2.90
C VAL A 127 -10.65 -0.33 1.43
N SER A 128 -9.56 0.30 0.95
CA SER A 128 -9.05 0.11 -0.43
C SER A 128 -8.49 -1.29 -0.70
N GLN A 129 -8.19 -2.05 0.36
CA GLN A 129 -7.76 -3.43 0.29
C GLN A 129 -8.93 -4.40 0.41
N LEU A 130 -10.14 -3.89 0.69
CA LEU A 130 -11.34 -4.70 0.88
C LEU A 130 -12.24 -4.61 -0.34
N LYS A 131 -12.92 -5.72 -0.64
CA LYS A 131 -13.97 -5.76 -1.66
C LYS A 131 -15.19 -6.45 -1.08
N LEU A 132 -16.31 -5.74 -0.99
CA LEU A 132 -17.57 -6.28 -0.50
C LEU A 132 -17.96 -7.52 -1.32
N CYS A 133 -18.30 -8.61 -0.62
CA CYS A 133 -18.87 -9.81 -1.16
C CYS A 133 -20.39 -9.62 -1.29
N ARG A 134 -20.95 -9.80 -2.49
CA ARG A 134 -22.40 -9.72 -2.70
C ARG A 134 -23.00 -11.10 -2.51
N GLY A 135 -23.83 -11.25 -1.48
CA GLY A 135 -24.47 -12.52 -1.10
C GLY A 135 -23.81 -13.18 0.11
N GLN A 136 -24.48 -14.19 0.67
CA GLN A 136 -23.90 -15.01 1.73
C GLN A 136 -22.97 -16.07 1.11
N PRO A 137 -21.68 -16.10 1.48
CA PRO A 137 -20.77 -17.10 0.94
C PRO A 137 -21.12 -18.48 1.50
N LEU A 138 -21.61 -19.38 0.64
CA LEU A 138 -21.95 -20.77 0.97
C LEU A 138 -20.71 -21.65 1.23
N HIS A 139 -19.51 -21.15 0.92
CA HIS A 139 -18.23 -21.86 1.10
C HIS A 139 -17.13 -20.85 1.45
N GLN A 140 -16.59 -20.94 2.67
CA GLN A 140 -15.34 -20.25 3.05
C GLN A 140 -14.14 -21.03 2.51
N PHE A 141 -13.84 -20.92 1.21
CA PHE A 141 -12.67 -21.61 0.67
C PHE A 141 -11.84 -20.69 -0.24
N THR A 142 -11.08 -19.85 0.42
CA THR A 142 -9.68 -19.67 0.06
C THR A 142 -8.95 -19.51 1.38
N PRO A 143 -8.28 -20.55 1.90
CA PRO A 143 -7.45 -20.35 3.07
C PRO A 143 -6.47 -19.25 2.71
N LEU A 144 -6.38 -18.21 3.55
CA LEU A 144 -5.15 -17.43 3.65
C LEU A 144 -4.02 -18.46 3.66
N PRO A 145 -2.96 -18.33 2.86
CA PRO A 145 -1.82 -19.24 2.91
C PRO A 145 -1.35 -19.38 4.36
N LEU A 146 -1.81 -20.46 4.97
CA LEU A 146 -1.29 -20.98 6.20
C LEU A 146 -0.11 -21.80 5.71
N PHE A 147 1.05 -21.47 6.23
CA PHE A 147 2.28 -22.19 5.99
C PHE A 147 1.99 -23.69 6.03
N ALA A 148 2.42 -24.42 4.99
CA ALA A 148 2.84 -25.79 5.23
C ALA A 148 4.04 -25.66 6.19
N ASP A 149 3.94 -26.29 7.35
CA ASP A 149 5.04 -26.34 8.29
C ASP A 149 6.29 -26.81 7.54
N SER A 150 7.40 -26.13 7.81
CA SER A 150 8.69 -26.25 7.13
C SER A 150 9.43 -27.56 7.41
N SER A 151 8.72 -28.70 7.53
CA SER A 151 9.27 -30.00 7.93
C SER A 151 9.03 -31.15 6.95
N THR A 152 8.25 -30.99 5.89
CA THR A 152 7.89 -32.11 4.98
C THR A 152 8.75 -32.24 3.73
N LEU A 153 9.97 -31.66 3.73
CA LEU A 153 10.94 -31.82 2.63
C LEU A 153 12.16 -32.68 3.00
N GLU A 154 12.20 -33.28 4.20
CA GLU A 154 13.30 -34.15 4.62
C GLU A 154 12.96 -35.67 4.56
N ASP A 155 11.68 -36.07 4.55
CA ASP A 155 11.31 -37.51 4.59
C ASP A 155 11.30 -38.23 3.23
N LYS A 156 12.16 -37.83 2.27
CA LYS A 156 12.25 -38.55 0.99
C LYS A 156 13.67 -38.84 0.48
N VAL A 157 14.66 -38.88 1.37
CA VAL A 157 16.04 -39.23 1.01
C VAL A 157 16.52 -40.58 1.59
N GLU A 158 15.79 -41.22 2.50
CA GLU A 158 16.18 -42.54 3.06
C GLU A 158 15.29 -43.70 2.59
N LEU A 159 15.24 -44.01 1.29
CA LEU A 159 14.75 -45.33 0.82
C LEU A 159 15.46 -45.85 -0.45
N LEU A 160 16.67 -45.39 -0.74
CA LEU A 160 17.52 -46.01 -1.79
C LEU A 160 18.92 -46.29 -1.22
N GLY A 161 18.98 -47.25 -0.30
CA GLY A 161 20.21 -47.69 0.33
C GLY A 161 20.14 -49.13 0.85
N GLY A 162 20.25 -50.10 -0.06
CA GLY A 162 20.98 -51.36 0.19
C GLY A 162 20.24 -52.53 0.85
N GLY A 163 20.38 -53.71 0.25
CA GLY A 163 20.06 -55.03 0.83
C GLY A 163 19.26 -55.90 -0.13
N SER A 164 19.87 -56.44 -1.20
CA SER A 164 20.40 -57.81 -1.26
C SER A 164 19.32 -58.89 -1.06
N VAL A 165 18.95 -59.56 -2.15
CA VAL A 165 18.49 -60.95 -2.12
C VAL A 165 19.29 -61.70 -3.17
N ALA A 166 20.25 -62.48 -2.68
CA ALA A 166 20.89 -63.57 -3.39
C ALA A 166 20.06 -64.86 -3.21
N ASP A 167 20.03 -65.65 -4.29
CA ASP A 167 19.93 -67.11 -4.37
C ASP A 167 18.64 -67.91 -4.04
N MET A 168 18.46 -68.95 -4.87
CA MET A 168 17.62 -70.17 -4.81
C MET A 168 16.13 -70.00 -5.15
N GLU A 169 15.53 -70.64 -6.16
CA GLU A 169 15.78 -71.89 -6.93
C GLU A 169 15.50 -71.68 -8.43
#